data_AF-A0A0C3JUV0-F1
#
_entry.id   AF-A0A0C3JUV0-F1
#
_cell.length_a   1.000
_cell.length_b   1.000
_cell.length_c   1.000
_cell.angle_alpha   90.00
_cell.angle_beta   90.00
_cell.angle_gamma   90.00
#
_symmetry.space_group_name_H-M   'P 1'
#
loop_
_entity.id
_entity.type
_entity.pdbx_description
1 polymer ?
#
loop_
_entity_poly.entity_id
_entity_poly.type
_entity_poly.pdbx_seq_one_letter_code
_entity_poly.pdbx_strand_id
1 'polypeptide(L)'
;MPFGEVVCGAPGSGKSTYCYGKHQLFSALQRPISIVNLDPANENIPYPCAIDISSLIALQDAMDAHGLGPNGGMLYCMEYLEANFDWLESRLNEL
;
A
#
# COMPACT_ATOMS: atom_id res chain seq x y z
N MET A 1 2.45 19.60 -9.33
CA MET A 1 2.87 18.20 -9.56
C MET A 1 3.46 17.69 -8.26
N PRO A 2 2.79 16.75 -7.57
CA PRO A 2 3.38 16.10 -6.41
C PRO A 2 4.57 15.22 -6.83
N PHE A 3 5.47 14.95 -5.89
CA PHE A 3 6.56 13.99 -6.07
C PHE A 3 6.16 12.68 -5.41
N GLY A 4 6.35 11.56 -6.11
CA GLY A 4 6.14 10.22 -5.58
C GLY A 4 7.47 9.47 -5.44
N GLU A 5 7.57 8.62 -4.43
CA GLU A 5 8.67 7.67 -4.25
C GLU A 5 8.06 6.28 -4.09
N VAL A 6 8.54 5.33 -4.90
CA VAL A 6 8.15 3.93 -4.79
C VAL A 6 9.23 3.19 -4.00
N VAL A 7 8.86 2.60 -2.87
CA VAL A 7 9.78 1.87 -1.99
C VAL A 7 9.69 0.37 -2.27
N CYS A 8 10.74 -0.20 -2.86
CA CYS A 8 10.82 -1.62 -3.20
C CYS A 8 11.95 -2.33 -2.45
N GLY A 9 11.81 -3.65 -2.24
CA GLY A 9 12.78 -4.46 -1.52
C GLY A 9 12.20 -5.79 -1.04
N ALA A 10 13.07 -6.77 -0.77
CA ALA A 10 12.68 -8.10 -0.31
C ALA A 10 11.84 -8.05 1.00
N PRO A 11 11.04 -9.09 1.31
CA PRO A 11 10.41 -9.23 2.62
C PRO A 11 11.44 -9.07 3.75
N GLY A 12 11.09 -8.33 4.81
CA GLY A 12 11.99 -8.09 5.94
C GLY A 12 13.09 -7.03 5.73
N SER A 13 13.22 -6.43 4.53
CA SER A 13 14.22 -5.38 4.27
C SER A 13 13.95 -4.02 4.94
N GLY A 14 12.81 -3.88 5.63
CA GLY A 14 12.49 -2.67 6.40
C GLY A 14 11.71 -1.58 5.65
N LYS A 15 11.06 -1.90 4.52
CA LYS A 15 10.26 -0.95 3.71
C LYS A 15 9.24 -0.15 4.54
N SER A 16 8.39 -0.83 5.31
CA SER A 16 7.36 -0.18 6.12
C SER A 16 7.97 0.70 7.22
N THR A 17 9.06 0.24 7.84
CA THR A 17 9.84 1.03 8.81
C THR A 17 10.43 2.29 8.19
N TYR A 18 10.95 2.18 6.96
CA TYR A 18 11.47 3.31 6.20
C TYR A 18 10.38 4.34 5.90
N CYS A 19 9.22 3.91 5.39
CA CYS A 19 8.08 4.79 5.12
C CYS A 19 7.64 5.53 6.39
N TYR A 20 7.52 4.82 7.51
CA TYR A 20 7.14 5.44 8.78
C TYR A 20 8.19 6.43 9.30
N GLY A 21 9.48 6.09 9.22
CA GLY A 21 10.57 6.99 9.58
C GLY A 21 10.58 8.26 8.73
N LYS A 22 10.32 8.15 7.42
CA LYS A 22 10.15 9.33 6.55
C LYS A 22 8.96 10.18 6.95
N HIS A 23 7.83 9.56 7.27
CA HIS A 23 6.64 10.28 7.74
C HIS A 23 6.95 11.07 9.01
N GLN A 24 7.63 10.47 10.00
CA GLN A 24 8.05 11.14 11.22
C GLN A 24 8.99 12.32 10.93
N LEU A 25 10.02 12.12 10.09
CA LEU A 25 10.96 13.17 9.70
C LEU A 25 10.27 14.35 9.02
N PHE A 26 9.44 14.09 8.02
CA PHE A 26 8.76 15.14 7.26
C PHE A 26 7.73 15.88 8.11
N SER A 27 7.02 15.16 8.99
CA SER A 27 6.13 15.77 9.99
C SER A 27 6.89 16.72 10.92
N ALA A 28 8.07 16.32 11.42
CA ALA A 28 8.93 17.18 12.24
C ALA A 28 9.45 18.41 11.49
N LEU A 29 9.66 18.29 10.18
CA LEU A 29 10.04 19.39 9.28
C LEU A 29 8.84 20.25 8.83
N GLN A 30 7.62 19.96 9.29
CA GLN A 30 6.38 20.57 8.83
C GLN A 30 6.21 20.51 7.30
N ARG A 31 6.65 19.41 6.70
CA ARG A 31 6.48 19.11 5.28
C ARG A 31 5.40 18.04 5.11
N PRO A 32 4.35 18.30 4.33
CA PRO A 32 3.30 17.31 4.12
C PRO A 32 3.85 16.09 3.40
N ILE A 33 3.40 14.91 3.83
CA ILE A 33 3.73 13.62 3.24
C ILE A 33 2.57 12.67 3.50
N SER A 34 2.24 11.84 2.52
CA SER A 34 1.22 10.81 2.62
C SER A 34 1.86 9.45 2.36
N ILE A 35 1.50 8.45 3.16
CA ILE A 35 1.90 7.06 2.93
C ILE A 35 0.77 6.36 2.16
N VAL A 36 1.15 5.62 1.13
CA VAL A 36 0.26 4.74 0.35
C VAL A 36 0.75 3.31 0.53
N ASN A 37 -0.07 2.44 1.13
CA ASN A 37 0.22 1.02 1.26
C ASN A 37 -0.33 0.26 0.05
N LEU A 38 0.57 -0.27 -0.77
CA LEU A 38 0.24 -1.15 -1.89
C LEU A 38 0.62 -2.62 -1.60
N ASP A 39 0.88 -2.99 -0.34
CA ASP A 39 1.20 -4.36 0.07
C ASP A 39 -0.05 -5.06 0.65
N PRO A 40 -0.69 -5.99 -0.08
CA PRO A 40 -1.86 -6.74 0.37
C PRO A 40 -1.63 -7.60 1.61
N ALA A 41 -0.39 -8.01 1.89
CA ALA A 41 -0.07 -8.89 3.02
C ALA A 41 0.21 -8.11 4.31
N ASN A 42 0.13 -6.78 4.28
CA ASN A 42 0.43 -5.94 5.42
C ASN A 42 -0.83 -5.69 6.26
N GLU A 43 -1.21 -6.66 7.09
CA GLU A 43 -2.45 -6.65 7.88
C GLU A 43 -2.46 -5.65 9.05
N ASN A 44 -1.29 -5.27 9.56
CA ASN A 44 -1.16 -4.40 10.73
C ASN A 44 -0.31 -3.18 10.39
N ILE A 45 -0.99 -2.06 10.16
CA ILE A 45 -0.37 -0.77 9.83
C ILE A 45 -0.41 0.14 11.07
N PRO A 46 0.63 0.13 11.95
CA PRO A 46 0.67 0.96 13.15
C PRO A 46 1.11 2.41 12.88
N TYR A 47 0.98 2.88 11.63
CA TYR A 47 1.44 4.20 11.18
C TYR A 47 0.38 4.90 10.33
N PRO A 48 0.43 6.24 10.20
CA PRO A 48 -0.50 6.96 9.34
C PRO A 48 -0.41 6.45 7.90
N CYS A 49 -1.55 6.03 7.37
CA CYS A 49 -1.68 5.51 6.01
C CYS A 49 -2.86 6.22 5.36
N ALA A 50 -2.60 6.94 4.26
CA ALA A 50 -3.60 7.74 3.59
C ALA A 50 -4.44 6.91 2.60
N ILE A 51 -3.80 5.94 1.94
CA ILE A 51 -4.43 5.01 1.00
C ILE A 51 -3.90 3.62 1.31
N ASP A 52 -4.79 2.65 1.45
CA ASP A 52 -4.45 1.25 1.66
C ASP A 52 -5.18 0.36 0.66
N ILE A 53 -4.43 -0.47 -0.08
CA ILE A 53 -4.97 -1.42 -1.05
C ILE A 53 -5.98 -2.39 -0.44
N SER A 54 -5.87 -2.67 0.87
CA SER A 54 -6.83 -3.53 1.59
C SER A 54 -8.28 -3.02 1.50
N SER A 55 -8.48 -1.71 1.29
CA SER A 55 -9.80 -1.11 1.09
C SER A 55 -10.38 -1.32 -0.32
N LEU A 56 -9.54 -1.73 -1.28
CA LEU A 56 -9.95 -2.18 -2.61
C LEU A 56 -10.12 -3.70 -2.65
N ILE A 57 -9.11 -4.43 -2.14
CA ILE A 57 -9.08 -5.89 -2.11
C ILE A 57 -8.19 -6.38 -0.96
N ALA A 58 -8.76 -7.19 -0.05
CA ALA A 58 -8.00 -7.85 1.00
C ALA A 58 -7.41 -9.18 0.50
N LEU A 59 -6.19 -9.49 0.93
CA LEU A 59 -5.51 -10.74 0.53
C LEU A 59 -6.30 -11.98 0.95
N GLN A 60 -6.84 -11.99 2.16
CA GLN A 60 -7.63 -13.12 2.67
C GLN A 60 -8.89 -13.35 1.82
N ASP A 61 -9.61 -12.28 1.47
CA ASP A 61 -10.80 -12.36 0.62
C ASP A 61 -10.46 -12.91 -0.77
N ALA A 62 -9.35 -12.48 -1.37
CA ALA A 62 -8.87 -13.01 -2.64
C ALA A 62 -8.52 -14.51 -2.56
N MET A 63 -7.86 -14.93 -1.48
CA MET A 63 -7.51 -16.33 -1.24
C MET A 63 -8.76 -17.20 -1.08
N ASP A 64 -9.73 -16.75 -0.29
CA ASP A 64 -10.95 -17.50 0.00
C ASP A 64 -11.89 -17.57 -1.21
N ALA A 65 -12.05 -16.47 -1.94
CA ALA A 65 -12.94 -16.42 -3.11
C ALA A 65 -12.46 -17.29 -4.28
N HIS A 66 -11.14 -17.43 -4.45
CA HIS A 66 -10.55 -18.11 -5.60
C HIS A 66 -9.80 -19.40 -5.25
N GLY A 67 -9.79 -19.81 -3.98
CA GLY A 67 -9.07 -21.00 -3.51
C GLY A 67 -7.55 -20.89 -3.71
N LEU A 68 -7.00 -19.69 -3.58
CA LEU A 68 -5.59 -19.41 -3.84
C LEU A 68 -4.73 -19.58 -2.59
N GLY A 69 -3.49 -20.04 -2.77
CA GLY A 69 -2.46 -19.92 -1.73
C GLY A 69 -1.94 -18.48 -1.61
N PRO A 70 -1.10 -18.18 -0.59
CA PRO A 70 -0.66 -16.81 -0.29
C PRO A 70 -0.01 -16.07 -1.47
N ASN A 71 0.85 -16.75 -2.23
CA ASN A 71 1.50 -16.15 -3.40
C ASN A 71 0.51 -15.91 -4.56
N GLY A 72 -0.47 -16.80 -4.73
CA GLY A 72 -1.51 -16.65 -5.74
C GLY A 72 -2.45 -15.50 -5.40
N GLY A 73 -2.85 -15.39 -4.12
CA GLY A 73 -3.64 -14.26 -3.63
C GLY A 73 -2.92 -12.92 -3.81
N MET A 74 -1.60 -12.87 -3.52
CA MET A 74 -0.79 -11.67 -3.73
C MET A 74 -0.77 -11.23 -5.19
N LEU A 75 -0.57 -12.16 -6.12
CA LEU A 75 -0.61 -11.87 -7.56
C LEU A 75 -2.00 -11.37 -7.98
N TYR A 76 -3.06 -12.04 -7.51
CA TYR A 76 -4.43 -11.66 -7.80
C TYR A 76 -4.75 -10.24 -7.30
N CYS A 77 -4.33 -9.86 -6.09
CA CYS A 77 -4.53 -8.50 -5.58
C CYS A 77 -3.88 -7.44 -6.47
N MET A 78 -2.70 -7.73 -7.03
CA MET A 78 -2.01 -6.81 -7.95
C MET A 78 -2.72 -6.72 -9.30
N GLU A 79 -3.17 -7.85 -9.87
CA GLU A 79 -3.97 -7.88 -11.09
C GLU A 79 -5.30 -7.14 -10.90
N TYR A 80 -5.93 -7.28 -9.73
CA TYR A 80 -7.17 -6.58 -9.38
C TYR A 80 -6.96 -5.07 -9.24
N LEU A 81 -5.84 -4.64 -8.65
CA LEU A 81 -5.47 -3.22 -8.63
C LEU A 81 -5.23 -2.68 -10.04
N GLU A 82 -4.53 -3.42 -10.91
CA GLU A 82 -4.29 -3.03 -12.31
C GLU A 82 -5.61 -2.88 -13.07
N ALA A 83 -6.54 -3.83 -12.90
CA ALA A 83 -7.86 -3.79 -13.54
C ALA A 83 -8.76 -2.65 -13.03
N ASN A 84 -8.51 -2.13 -11.83
CA ASN A 84 -9.24 -1.03 -11.19
C ASN A 84 -8.32 0.16 -10.90
N PHE A 85 -7.39 0.47 -11.81
CA PHE A 85 -6.38 1.50 -11.59
C PHE A 85 -6.98 2.90 -11.38
N ASP A 86 -8.16 3.15 -11.93
CA ASP A 86 -8.97 4.36 -11.73
C ASP A 86 -9.32 4.60 -10.25
N TRP A 87 -9.47 3.53 -9.45
CA TRP A 87 -9.59 3.65 -8.00
C TRP A 87 -8.35 4.31 -7.41
N LEU A 88 -7.14 3.83 -7.74
CA LEU A 88 -5.90 4.39 -7.20
C LEU A 88 -5.71 5.84 -7.65
N GLU A 89 -5.99 6.14 -8.92
CA GLU A 89 -5.93 7.50 -9.45
C GLU A 89 -6.90 8.44 -8.71
N SER A 90 -8.15 8.03 -8.50
CA SER A 90 -9.13 8.81 -7.75
C SER A 90 -8.67 9.07 -6.32
N ARG A 91 -8.17 8.05 -5.63
CA ARG A 91 -7.68 8.18 -4.25
C ARG A 91 -6.47 9.11 -4.15
N LEU A 92 -5.56 9.07 -5.14
CA LEU A 92 -4.41 9.96 -5.19
C LEU A 92 -4.80 11.42 -5.46
N ASN A 93 -5.85 11.67 -6.25
CA ASN A 93 -6.35 13.02 -6.52
C ASN A 93 -7.07 13.67 -5.32
N GLU A 94 -7.46 12.88 -4.32
CA GLU A 94 -8.06 13.34 -3.07
C GLU A 94 -7.03 13.77 -2.01
N LEU A 95 -5.73 13.50 -2.24
CA LEU A 95 -4.62 13.86 -1.34
C LEU A 95 -4.09 15.27 -1.59
#